data_AF-A0A7S0WA84-F1
#
_entry.id   AF-A0A7S0WA84-F1
#
_cell.length_a   1.000
_cell.length_b   1.000
_cell.length_c   1.000
_cell.angle_alpha   90.00
_cell.angle_beta   90.00
_cell.angle_gamma   90.00
#
_symmetry.space_group_name_H-M   'P 1'
#
loop_
_entity.id
_entity.type
_entity.pdbx_description
1 polymer ?
#
loop_
_entity_poly.entity_id
_entity_poly.type
_entity_poly.pdbx_seq_one_letter_code
_entity_poly.pdbx_strand_id
1 'polypeptide(L)'
;GGEEYVLKRLFVERGEAVRLSGLREAYFGVMMRGVFHVCRFVESFEEERGEAHDLWLVFCSEGLSLTHYLYEPSVDDGMVTYHPGAFWRKYRSSPHGHRGIRELMRQLLEGGASCHE
;
A
#
# COMPACT_ATOMS: atom_id res chain seq x y z
N GLY A 1 21.21 1.24 -8.86
CA GLY A 1 19.99 0.42 -8.78
C GLY A 1 18.87 1.25 -9.35
N GLY A 2 18.08 0.70 -10.26
CA GLY A 2 16.91 1.41 -10.79
C GLY A 2 15.83 1.55 -9.73
N GLU A 3 14.97 2.56 -9.87
CA GLU A 3 13.75 2.64 -9.07
C GLU A 3 12.77 1.55 -9.52
N GLU A 4 12.17 0.84 -8.56
CA GLU A 4 11.13 -0.16 -8.81
C GLU A 4 9.75 0.48 -8.67
N TYR A 5 8.80 0.02 -9.49
CA TYR A 5 7.44 0.57 -9.55
C TYR A 5 6.39 -0.53 -9.38
N VAL A 6 5.26 -0.16 -8.79
CA VAL A 6 4.06 -1.00 -8.68
C VAL A 6 3.01 -0.46 -9.62
N LEU A 7 2.58 -1.28 -10.57
CA LEU A 7 1.50 -0.97 -11.50
C LEU A 7 0.21 -1.63 -10.99
N LYS A 8 -0.77 -0.80 -10.67
CA LYS A 8 -2.11 -1.23 -10.24
C LYS A 8 -3.08 -1.06 -11.41
N ARG A 9 -3.52 -2.18 -11.97
CA ARG A 9 -4.59 -2.21 -12.98
C ARG A 9 -5.95 -2.08 -12.30
N LEU A 10 -6.78 -1.18 -12.79
CA LEU A 10 -8.18 -1.05 -12.38
C LEU A 10 -9.04 -1.72 -13.46
N PHE A 11 -9.82 -2.72 -13.07
CA PHE A 11 -10.73 -3.46 -13.95
C PHE A 11 -11.98 -2.61 -14.24
N VAL A 12 -11.83 -1.55 -15.02
CA VAL A 12 -12.90 -0.59 -15.32
C VAL A 12 -14.01 -1.18 -16.19
N GLU A 13 -13.77 -2.33 -16.84
CA GLU A 13 -14.81 -3.14 -17.49
C GLU A 13 -15.89 -3.61 -16.52
N ARG A 14 -15.62 -3.57 -15.20
CA ARG A 14 -16.60 -3.86 -14.14
C ARG A 14 -17.54 -2.69 -13.84
N GLY A 15 -17.43 -1.59 -14.57
CA GLY A 15 -18.36 -0.47 -14.58
C GLY A 15 -17.75 0.87 -14.16
N GLU A 16 -18.50 1.94 -14.47
CA GLU A 16 -18.08 3.33 -14.28
C GLU A 16 -17.69 3.66 -12.83
N ALA A 17 -18.32 3.01 -11.83
CA ALA A 17 -17.97 3.21 -10.43
C ALA A 17 -16.51 2.82 -10.12
N VAL A 18 -15.96 1.80 -10.79
CA VAL A 18 -14.56 1.38 -10.65
C VAL A 18 -13.64 2.42 -11.25
N ARG A 19 -13.98 2.93 -12.45
CA ARG A 19 -13.22 4.00 -13.10
C ARG A 19 -13.19 5.27 -12.24
N LEU A 20 -14.35 5.73 -11.76
CA LEU A 20 -14.43 6.89 -10.87
C LEU A 20 -13.66 6.67 -9.55
N SER A 21 -13.62 5.44 -9.03
CA SER A 21 -12.80 5.14 -7.86
C SER A 21 -11.30 5.25 -8.15
N GLY A 22 -10.86 4.74 -9.30
CA GLY A 22 -9.46 4.85 -9.72
C GLY A 22 -9.05 6.30 -9.99
N LEU A 23 -9.94 7.11 -10.61
CA LEU A 23 -9.70 8.55 -10.81
C LEU A 23 -9.61 9.32 -9.49
N ARG A 24 -10.41 8.98 -8.48
CA ARG A 24 -10.26 9.54 -7.13
C ARG A 24 -8.92 9.18 -6.51
N GLU A 25 -8.49 7.92 -6.65
CA GLU A 25 -7.19 7.47 -6.14
C GLU A 25 -6.03 8.19 -6.83
N ALA A 26 -6.08 8.37 -8.16
CA ALA A 26 -5.11 9.17 -8.91
C ALA A 26 -5.08 10.63 -8.44
N TYR A 27 -6.26 11.24 -8.24
CA TYR A 27 -6.38 12.62 -7.76
C TYR A 27 -5.69 12.81 -6.40
N PHE A 28 -6.00 11.96 -5.42
CA PHE A 28 -5.34 12.03 -4.11
C PHE A 28 -3.86 11.65 -4.19
N GLY A 29 -3.48 10.74 -5.09
CA GLY A 29 -2.08 10.42 -5.37
C GLY A 29 -1.29 11.66 -5.82
N VAL A 30 -1.84 12.46 -6.75
CA VAL A 30 -1.23 13.72 -7.18
C VAL A 30 -1.19 14.75 -6.05
N MET A 31 -2.29 14.89 -5.30
CA MET A 31 -2.41 15.83 -4.17
C MET A 31 -1.38 15.55 -3.08
N MET A 32 -1.11 14.28 -2.79
CA MET A 32 -0.21 13.84 -1.71
C MET A 32 1.26 13.70 -2.16
N ARG A 33 1.63 14.18 -3.35
CA ARG A 33 3.02 14.10 -3.83
C ARG A 33 3.95 14.88 -2.91
N GLY A 34 5.03 14.22 -2.48
CA GLY A 34 6.04 14.80 -1.59
C GLY A 34 5.66 14.76 -0.10
N VAL A 35 4.48 14.26 0.25
CA VAL A 35 4.10 14.03 1.65
C VAL A 35 4.88 12.83 2.20
N PHE A 36 5.54 13.01 3.34
CA PHE A 36 6.28 11.95 4.01
C PHE A 36 5.34 10.90 4.61
N HIS A 37 5.79 9.65 4.65
CA HIS A 37 5.06 8.52 5.23
C HIS A 37 3.74 8.16 4.52
N VAL A 38 3.55 8.67 3.30
CA VAL A 38 2.48 8.30 2.36
C VAL A 38 3.09 7.66 1.12
N CYS A 39 2.39 6.72 0.49
CA CYS A 39 2.86 6.04 -0.72
C CYS A 39 3.10 7.04 -1.86
N ARG A 40 4.24 6.93 -2.55
CA ARG A 40 4.58 7.86 -3.63
C ARG A 40 3.87 7.48 -4.92
N PHE A 41 2.90 8.30 -5.30
CA PHE A 41 2.24 8.23 -6.59
C PHE A 41 3.09 8.86 -7.69
N VAL A 42 3.28 8.12 -8.79
CA VAL A 42 4.08 8.54 -9.94
C VAL A 42 3.18 9.14 -11.00
N GLU A 43 2.24 8.36 -11.55
CA GLU A 43 1.34 8.80 -12.61
C GLU A 43 0.16 7.84 -12.79
N SER A 44 -0.78 8.21 -13.66
CA SER A 44 -1.86 7.35 -14.13
C SER A 44 -2.05 7.53 -15.62
N PHE A 45 -2.35 6.44 -16.33
CA PHE A 45 -2.62 6.45 -17.76
C PHE A 45 -3.72 5.45 -18.11
N GLU A 46 -4.34 5.66 -19.26
CA GLU A 46 -5.31 4.73 -19.85
C GLU A 46 -4.63 3.97 -20.99
N GLU A 47 -4.77 2.65 -21.02
CA GLU A 47 -4.30 1.79 -22.10
C GLU A 47 -5.50 1.34 -22.94
N GLU A 48 -5.48 1.64 -24.24
CA GLU A 48 -6.50 1.16 -25.17
C GLU A 48 -6.29 -0.33 -25.49
N ARG A 49 -7.32 -1.15 -25.25
CA ARG A 49 -7.40 -2.56 -25.64
C ARG A 49 -8.66 -2.82 -26.47
N GLY A 50 -8.59 -2.48 -27.75
CA GLY A 50 -9.73 -2.62 -28.66
C GLY A 50 -10.85 -1.65 -28.26
N GLU A 51 -12.02 -2.17 -27.90
CA GLU A 51 -13.16 -1.37 -27.40
C GLU A 51 -13.09 -1.08 -25.88
N ALA A 52 -12.15 -1.69 -25.16
CA ALA A 52 -11.96 -1.48 -23.73
C ALA A 52 -10.80 -0.51 -23.46
N HIS A 53 -10.90 0.22 -22.35
CA HIS A 53 -9.82 1.03 -21.81
C HIS A 53 -9.44 0.43 -20.45
N ASP A 54 -8.15 0.22 -20.18
CA ASP A 54 -7.65 -0.14 -18.85
C ASP A 54 -7.11 1.12 -18.16
N LEU A 55 -7.54 1.38 -16.92
CA LEU A 55 -6.93 2.46 -16.12
C LEU A 55 -5.79 1.88 -15.27
N TRP A 56 -4.61 2.48 -15.39
CA TRP A 56 -3.41 2.10 -14.65
C TRP A 56 -3.00 3.21 -13.69
N LEU A 57 -2.68 2.83 -12.45
CA LEU A 57 -2.06 3.71 -11.46
C LEU A 57 -0.64 3.22 -11.16
N VAL A 58 0.32 4.13 -11.18
CA VAL A 58 1.75 3.83 -10.98
C VAL A 58 2.21 4.44 -9.67
N PHE A 59 2.84 3.61 -8.84
CA PHE A 59 3.42 4.00 -7.56
C PHE A 59 4.89 3.57 -7.49
N CYS A 60 5.70 4.26 -6.70
CA CYS A 60 7.00 3.71 -6.30
C CYS A 60 6.80 2.42 -5.48
N SER A 61 7.71 1.47 -5.64
CA SER A 61 7.76 0.29 -4.77
C SER A 61 8.27 0.69 -3.38
N GLU A 62 7.38 0.71 -2.40
CA GLU A 62 7.70 1.01 -0.99
C GLU A 62 8.04 -0.26 -0.18
N GLY A 63 8.16 -1.41 -0.84
CA GLY A 63 8.45 -2.71 -0.23
C GLY A 63 7.20 -3.49 0.19
N LEU A 64 7.35 -4.36 1.19
CA LEU A 64 6.28 -5.25 1.65
C LEU A 64 5.33 -4.54 2.62
N SER A 65 4.07 -4.99 2.65
CA SER A 65 3.08 -4.45 3.57
C SER A 65 3.46 -4.71 5.03
N LEU A 66 3.05 -3.82 5.92
CA LEU A 66 3.26 -4.02 7.36
C LEU A 66 2.63 -5.34 7.84
N THR A 67 1.46 -5.71 7.31
CA THR A 67 0.80 -7.00 7.61
C THR A 67 1.72 -8.20 7.33
N HIS A 68 2.49 -8.15 6.23
CA HIS A 68 3.45 -9.21 5.90
C HIS A 68 4.56 -9.35 6.94
N TYR A 69 5.01 -8.25 7.55
CA TYR A 69 6.00 -8.28 8.61
C TYR A 69 5.41 -8.66 9.98
N LEU A 70 4.15 -8.32 10.23
CA LEU A 70 3.51 -8.51 11.54
C LEU A 70 2.92 -9.91 11.72
N TYR A 71 2.39 -10.51 10.65
CA TYR A 71 1.57 -11.71 10.74
C TYR A 71 2.03 -12.80 9.78
N GLU A 72 1.87 -14.04 10.22
CA GLU A 72 2.06 -15.25 9.42
C GLU A 72 0.72 -16.00 9.33
N PRO A 73 0.33 -16.48 8.14
CA PRO A 73 -0.86 -17.31 8.01
C PRO A 73 -0.60 -18.73 8.52
N SER A 74 -1.61 -19.33 9.13
CA SER A 74 -1.69 -20.77 9.38
C SER A 74 -2.99 -21.31 8.79
N VAL A 75 -2.94 -22.54 8.28
CA VAL A 75 -4.10 -23.21 7.71
C VAL A 75 -4.43 -24.40 8.60
N ASP A 76 -5.54 -24.31 9.31
CA ASP A 76 -6.05 -25.38 10.17
C ASP A 76 -7.46 -25.74 9.69
N ASP A 77 -7.67 -27.00 9.32
CA ASP A 77 -8.96 -27.56 8.89
C ASP A 77 -9.68 -26.73 7.80
N GLY A 78 -8.93 -26.23 6.82
CA GLY A 78 -9.45 -25.40 5.73
C GLY A 78 -9.73 -23.94 6.08
N MET A 79 -9.48 -23.51 7.33
CA MET A 79 -9.57 -22.12 7.77
C MET A 79 -8.19 -21.47 7.80
N VAL A 80 -8.09 -20.25 7.24
CA VAL A 80 -6.86 -19.44 7.33
C VAL A 80 -6.97 -18.51 8.54
N THR A 81 -6.10 -18.71 9.53
CA THR A 81 -5.92 -17.79 10.65
C THR A 81 -4.61 -17.04 10.53
N TYR A 82 -4.57 -15.81 11.05
CA TYR A 82 -3.35 -15.01 11.09
C TYR A 82 -2.87 -14.91 12.53
N HIS A 83 -1.59 -15.21 12.75
CA HIS A 83 -0.96 -15.10 14.05
C HIS A 83 0.26 -14.17 13.98
N PRO A 84 0.63 -13.50 15.08
CA PRO A 84 1.86 -12.71 15.14
C PRO A 84 3.05 -13.53 14.66
N GLY A 85 3.76 -13.10 13.61
CA GLY A 85 4.83 -13.90 13.01
C GLY A 85 6.01 -14.14 13.95
N ALA A 86 6.81 -15.17 13.71
CA ALA A 86 8.00 -15.46 14.52
C ALA A 86 8.98 -14.29 14.55
N PHE A 87 9.18 -13.64 13.39
CA PHE A 87 9.94 -12.40 13.28
C PHE A 87 9.39 -11.32 14.20
N TRP A 88 8.09 -10.99 14.07
CA TRP A 88 7.46 -9.93 14.85
C TRP A 88 7.52 -10.20 16.35
N ARG A 89 7.26 -11.44 16.78
CA ARG A 89 7.35 -11.85 18.20
C ARG A 89 8.75 -11.64 18.77
N LYS A 90 9.80 -11.95 18.01
CA LYS A 90 11.19 -11.73 18.42
C LYS A 90 11.56 -10.25 18.40
N TYR A 91 11.15 -9.54 17.35
CA TYR A 91 11.46 -8.13 17.15
C TYR A 91 10.91 -7.28 18.30
N ARG A 92 9.61 -7.42 18.61
CA ARG A 92 8.94 -6.61 19.64
C ARG A 92 9.49 -6.81 21.06
N SER A 93 10.09 -7.97 21.35
CA SER A 93 10.70 -8.27 22.65
C SER A 93 12.15 -7.84 22.76
N SER A 94 12.73 -7.29 21.68
CA SER A 94 14.12 -6.83 21.66
C SER A 94 14.22 -5.34 22.04
N PRO A 95 15.31 -4.89 22.69
CA PRO A 95 15.52 -3.47 23.00
C PRO A 95 15.50 -2.56 21.76
N HIS A 96 16.01 -3.07 20.63
CA HIS A 96 16.00 -2.36 19.35
C HIS A 96 14.59 -2.25 18.76
N GLY A 97 13.77 -3.30 18.93
CA GLY A 97 12.41 -3.33 18.44
C GLY A 97 11.50 -2.30 19.11
N HIS A 98 11.70 -1.99 20.39
CA HIS A 98 10.93 -0.92 21.05
C HIS A 98 11.10 0.45 20.36
N ARG A 99 12.33 0.77 19.92
CA ARG A 99 12.60 2.00 19.17
C ARG A 99 11.97 1.96 17.78
N GLY A 100 12.11 0.83 17.07
CA GLY A 100 11.52 0.69 15.75
C GLY A 100 10.00 0.73 15.74
N ILE A 101 9.33 0.14 16.75
CA ILE A 101 7.87 0.23 16.89
C ILE A 101 7.43 1.65 17.18
N ARG A 102 8.15 2.35 18.08
CA ARG A 102 7.86 3.77 18.35
C ARG A 102 7.96 4.61 17.08
N GLU A 103 9.02 4.38 16.30
CA GLU A 103 9.23 5.10 15.04
C GLU A 103 8.17 4.76 14.00
N LEU A 104 7.82 3.48 13.84
CA LEU A 104 6.71 3.05 12.98
C LEU A 104 5.40 3.75 13.35
N MET A 105 5.06 3.79 14.65
CA MET A 105 3.85 4.46 15.13
C MET A 105 3.90 5.97 14.87
N ARG A 106 5.05 6.62 15.10
CA ARG A 106 5.25 8.05 14.79
C ARG A 106 4.98 8.33 13.31
N GLN A 107 5.58 7.56 12.41
CA GLN A 107 5.43 7.72 10.96
C GLN A 107 3.99 7.49 10.50
N LEU A 108 3.30 6.47 11.03
CA LEU A 108 1.89 6.22 10.72
C LEU A 108 0.99 7.39 11.16
N LEU A 109 1.25 7.96 12.34
CA LEU A 109 0.49 9.11 12.84
C LEU A 109 0.76 10.38 12.03
N GLU A 110 2.01 10.62 11.63
CA GLU A 110 2.38 11.78 10.81
C GLU A 110 1.82 11.70 9.39
N GLY A 111 1.92 10.52 8.76
CA GLY A 111 1.30 10.28 7.46
C GLY A 111 -0.23 10.42 7.53
N GLY A 112 -0.85 9.86 8.58
CA GLY A 112 -2.28 9.99 8.83
C GLY A 112 -2.72 11.43 9.03
N ALA A 113 -1.99 12.21 9.84
CA ALA A 113 -2.26 13.63 10.06
C ALA A 113 -2.15 14.44 8.75
N SER A 114 -1.14 14.16 7.93
CA SER A 114 -0.97 14.82 6.63
C SER A 114 -2.13 14.53 5.67
N CYS A 115 -2.79 13.38 5.79
CA CYS A 115 -3.98 13.06 4.99
C CYS A 115 -5.26 13.79 5.44
N HIS A 116 -5.23 14.50 6.58
CA HIS A 116 -6.37 15.23 7.15
C HIS A 116 -6.30 16.74 6.96
N GLU A 117 -5.17 17.28 6.51
CA GLU A 117 -4.96 18.71 6.18
C GLU A 117 -5.38 19.03 4.75
#